data_AF-A0A7K2PUX1-F1
#
_entry.id   AF-A0A7K2PUX1-F1
#
_cell.length_a   1.000
_cell.length_b   1.000
_cell.length_c   1.000
_cell.angle_alpha   90.00
_cell.angle_beta   90.00
_cell.angle_gamma   90.00
#
_symmetry.space_group_name_H-M   'P 1'
#
loop_
_entity.id
_entity.type
_entity.pdbx_description
1 polymer ?
#
loop_
_entity_poly.entity_id
_entity_poly.type
_entity_poly.pdbx_seq_one_letter_code
_entity_poly.pdbx_strand_id
1 'polypeptide(L)'
;MSAADGTVPAAALDLLQVRAAQLAAVPGLPEAARTIGAERGIDYLADPQVAAMLQRHRRLLGGMNSRGLWGGLLFAPGGVGTWFLLGSTDWSASGTAADVVLCTPVALLLALSVYLLARAFWYRHVWVRGGTRDQVNGYLQILSAAGLPHHGLPAWLKPVTGKRWR
;
A
#
# COMPACT_ATOMS: atom_id res chain seq x y z
N MET A 1 -25.98 -8.13 14.58
CA MET A 1 -26.18 -6.84 13.91
C MET A 1 -25.35 -5.81 14.66
N SER A 2 -24.22 -5.37 14.08
CA SER A 2 -23.33 -4.39 14.71
C SER A 2 -23.40 -3.10 13.90
N ALA A 3 -23.91 -2.04 14.52
CA ALA A 3 -24.00 -0.70 13.96
C ALA A 3 -22.59 -0.13 13.83
N ALA A 4 -21.99 -0.30 12.66
CA ALA A 4 -20.83 0.47 12.24
C ALA A 4 -21.30 1.81 11.65
N ASP A 5 -21.95 2.63 12.47
CA ASP A 5 -22.14 4.06 12.20
C ASP A 5 -20.83 4.78 12.52
N GLY A 6 -19.76 4.32 11.88
CA GLY A 6 -18.46 4.95 11.94
C GLY A 6 -18.52 6.16 11.05
N THR A 7 -18.85 7.33 11.61
CA THR A 7 -18.66 8.62 10.95
C THR A 7 -17.26 8.67 10.39
N VAL A 8 -17.16 8.55 9.07
CA VAL A 8 -15.90 8.63 8.34
C VAL A 8 -15.34 10.02 8.62
N PRO A 9 -14.08 10.15 9.11
CA PRO A 9 -13.53 11.44 9.47
C PRO A 9 -13.56 12.35 8.23
N ALA A 10 -13.92 13.64 8.41
CA ALA A 10 -14.07 14.59 7.31
C ALA A 10 -12.85 14.61 6.35
N ALA A 11 -11.64 14.47 6.90
CA ALA A 11 -10.40 14.38 6.14
C ALA A 11 -10.31 13.18 5.16
N ALA A 12 -11.12 12.14 5.34
CA ALA A 12 -11.21 11.03 4.40
C ALA A 12 -12.18 11.33 3.24
N LEU A 13 -13.18 12.19 3.44
CA LEU A 13 -14.02 12.70 2.35
C LEU A 13 -13.23 13.62 1.41
N ASP A 14 -12.21 14.31 1.91
CA ASP A 14 -11.27 15.10 1.10
C ASP A 14 -10.41 14.24 0.15
N LEU A 15 -10.41 12.92 0.33
CA LEU A 15 -9.72 12.00 -0.59
C LEU A 15 -10.55 11.71 -1.86
N LEU A 16 -11.86 11.98 -1.83
CA LEU A 16 -12.76 11.80 -2.97
C LEU A 16 -12.41 12.82 -4.05
N GLN A 17 -12.21 12.34 -5.28
CA GLN A 17 -12.00 13.20 -6.44
C GLN A 17 -13.33 13.70 -7.01
N VAL A 18 -14.36 12.87 -6.91
CA VAL A 18 -15.74 13.17 -7.30
C VAL A 18 -16.64 12.66 -6.18
N ARG A 19 -17.61 13.48 -5.78
CA ARG A 19 -18.65 13.07 -4.82
C ARG A 19 -19.79 12.36 -5.53
N ALA A 20 -20.54 11.53 -4.83
CA ALA A 20 -21.71 10.82 -5.34
C ALA A 20 -22.73 11.76 -6.01
N ALA A 21 -22.91 12.97 -5.47
CA ALA A 21 -23.77 13.99 -6.07
C ALA A 21 -23.33 14.44 -7.48
N GLN A 22 -22.02 14.49 -7.73
CA GLN A 22 -21.45 14.83 -9.04
C GLN A 22 -21.50 13.64 -9.99
N LEU A 23 -21.29 12.41 -9.49
CA LEU A 23 -21.46 11.17 -10.26
C LEU A 23 -22.92 10.99 -10.72
N ALA A 24 -23.88 11.35 -9.87
CA ALA A 24 -25.31 11.30 -10.17
C ALA A 24 -25.76 12.29 -11.26
N ALA A 25 -24.97 13.34 -11.51
CA ALA A 25 -25.24 14.31 -12.56
C ALA A 25 -24.87 13.78 -13.96
N VAL A 26 -24.09 12.70 -14.06
CA VAL A 26 -23.68 12.09 -15.33
C VAL A 26 -24.66 10.96 -15.70
N PRO A 27 -25.37 11.04 -16.84
CA PRO A 27 -26.34 10.02 -17.25
C PRO A 27 -25.70 8.64 -17.41
N GLY A 28 -26.34 7.58 -16.90
CA GLY A 28 -25.89 6.18 -17.03
C GLY A 28 -24.73 5.77 -16.11
N LEU A 29 -24.13 6.73 -15.42
CA LEU A 29 -22.98 6.50 -14.54
C LEU A 29 -23.37 5.90 -13.18
N PRO A 30 -24.51 6.25 -12.56
CA PRO A 30 -25.03 5.57 -11.38
C PRO A 30 -25.29 4.08 -11.61
N GLU A 31 -25.85 3.69 -12.76
CA GLU A 31 -26.07 2.29 -13.11
C GLU A 31 -24.75 1.55 -13.25
N ALA A 32 -23.79 2.12 -13.99
CA ALA A 32 -22.45 1.55 -14.14
C ALA A 32 -21.73 1.41 -12.78
N ALA A 33 -21.82 2.43 -11.92
CA ALA A 33 -21.26 2.40 -10.58
C ALA A 33 -21.86 1.28 -9.71
N ARG A 34 -23.17 1.05 -9.81
CA ARG A 34 -23.84 -0.07 -9.11
C ARG A 34 -23.39 -1.42 -9.65
N THR A 35 -23.26 -1.60 -10.97
CA THR A 35 -22.78 -2.86 -11.56
C THR A 35 -21.35 -3.17 -11.13
N ILE A 36 -20.43 -2.19 -11.26
CA ILE A 36 -19.02 -2.31 -10.85
C ILE A 36 -18.92 -2.55 -9.34
N GLY A 37 -19.80 -1.92 -8.56
CA GLY A 37 -19.91 -2.05 -7.11
C GLY A 37 -20.36 -3.44 -6.67
N ALA A 38 -21.37 -4.00 -7.32
CA ALA A 38 -21.89 -5.34 -7.04
C ALA A 38 -20.82 -6.43 -7.25
N GLU A 39 -20.02 -6.34 -8.31
CA GLU A 39 -18.90 -7.26 -8.57
C GLU A 39 -17.81 -7.21 -7.48
N ARG A 40 -17.64 -6.05 -6.82
CA ARG A 40 -16.50 -5.77 -5.93
C ARG A 40 -16.89 -5.62 -4.46
N GLY A 41 -18.18 -5.76 -4.15
CA GLY A 41 -18.73 -5.66 -2.79
C GLY A 41 -18.57 -4.28 -2.15
N ILE A 42 -18.70 -3.20 -2.93
CA ILE A 42 -18.63 -1.81 -2.43
C ILE A 42 -19.66 -0.93 -3.12
N ASP A 43 -20.31 -0.05 -2.37
CA ASP A 43 -21.21 0.96 -2.94
C ASP A 43 -20.41 2.23 -3.27
N TYR A 44 -20.15 2.44 -4.58
CA TYR A 44 -19.43 3.62 -5.06
C TYR A 44 -20.27 4.90 -5.05
N LEU A 45 -21.58 4.81 -4.83
CA LEU A 45 -22.46 5.96 -4.63
C LEU A 45 -22.55 6.36 -3.16
N ALA A 46 -22.01 5.54 -2.25
CA ALA A 46 -21.85 5.89 -0.86
C ALA A 46 -20.48 6.53 -0.62
N ASP A 47 -20.42 7.87 -0.70
CA ASP A 47 -19.24 8.68 -0.37
C ASP A 47 -18.46 8.21 0.88
N PRO A 48 -19.09 7.90 2.04
CA PRO A 48 -18.35 7.39 3.19
C PRO A 48 -17.66 6.04 2.94
N GLN A 49 -18.28 5.13 2.19
CA GLN A 49 -17.65 3.83 1.88
C GLN A 49 -16.43 4.00 0.99
N VAL A 50 -16.55 4.84 -0.05
CA VAL A 50 -15.45 5.15 -0.96
C VAL A 50 -14.31 5.87 -0.23
N ALA A 51 -14.63 6.84 0.63
CA ALA A 51 -13.65 7.53 1.47
C ALA A 51 -12.90 6.58 2.41
N ALA A 52 -13.62 5.66 3.08
CA ALA A 52 -13.00 4.65 3.94
C ALA A 52 -12.08 3.69 3.14
N MET A 53 -12.50 3.27 1.95
CA MET A 53 -11.69 2.47 1.03
C MET A 53 -10.41 3.21 0.62
N LEU A 54 -10.51 4.46 0.18
CA LEU A 54 -9.36 5.29 -0.22
C LEU A 54 -8.41 5.55 0.95
N GLN A 55 -8.94 5.80 2.14
CA GLN A 55 -8.14 5.96 3.36
C GLN A 55 -7.39 4.67 3.70
N ARG A 56 -8.05 3.51 3.61
CA ARG A 56 -7.40 2.20 3.80
C ARG A 56 -6.30 1.99 2.77
N HIS A 57 -6.57 2.27 1.51
CA HIS A 57 -5.59 2.16 0.44
C HIS A 57 -4.36 3.04 0.69
N ARG A 58 -4.56 4.31 1.05
CA ARG A 58 -3.48 5.26 1.34
C ARG A 58 -2.63 4.80 2.54
N ARG A 59 -3.26 4.28 3.60
CA ARG A 59 -2.55 3.72 4.76
C ARG A 59 -1.70 2.51 4.38
N LEU A 60 -2.25 1.61 3.56
CA LEU A 60 -1.54 0.42 3.09
C LEU A 60 -0.35 0.79 2.20
N LEU A 61 -0.53 1.69 1.24
CA LEU A 61 0.56 2.18 0.38
C LEU A 61 1.65 2.90 1.18
N GLY A 62 1.27 3.82 2.08
CA GLY A 62 2.24 4.51 2.93
C GLY A 62 3.01 3.54 3.82
N GLY A 63 2.32 2.54 4.37
CA GLY A 63 2.93 1.50 5.19
C GLY A 63 3.86 0.57 4.42
N MET A 64 3.54 0.27 3.15
CA MET A 64 4.36 -0.54 2.25
C MET A 64 5.60 0.24 1.79
N ASN A 65 5.44 1.49 1.33
CA ASN A 65 6.55 2.30 0.82
C ASN A 65 7.56 2.64 1.92
N SER A 66 7.10 3.10 3.08
CA SER A 66 7.98 3.45 4.20
C SER A 66 8.79 2.24 4.68
N ARG A 67 8.12 1.11 4.93
CA ARG A 67 8.79 -0.10 5.43
C ARG A 67 9.65 -0.79 4.37
N GLY A 68 9.23 -0.76 3.10
CA GLY A 68 10.04 -1.24 1.99
C GLY A 68 11.32 -0.42 1.82
N LEU A 69 11.22 0.90 1.91
CA LEU A 69 12.37 1.81 1.83
C LEU A 69 13.36 1.58 2.98
N TRP A 70 12.88 1.61 4.22
CA TRP A 70 13.74 1.39 5.40
C TRP A 70 14.30 -0.03 5.45
N GLY A 71 13.50 -1.03 5.07
CA GLY A 71 13.96 -2.40 4.95
C GLY A 71 15.10 -2.54 3.93
N GLY A 72 14.92 -2.00 2.72
CA GLY A 72 15.98 -2.01 1.70
C GLY A 72 17.23 -1.23 2.10
N LEU A 73 17.06 -0.07 2.73
CA LEU A 73 18.17 0.77 3.19
C LEU A 73 19.01 0.07 4.26
N LEU A 74 18.39 -0.65 5.19
CA LEU A 74 19.10 -1.40 6.24
C LEU A 74 19.69 -2.72 5.73
N PHE A 75 19.09 -3.31 4.70
CA PHE A 75 19.58 -4.55 4.10
C PHE A 75 20.98 -4.38 3.49
N ALA A 76 21.22 -3.25 2.80
CA ALA A 76 22.49 -2.99 2.11
C ALA A 76 23.73 -3.05 3.03
N PRO A 77 23.83 -2.28 4.13
CA PRO A 77 24.96 -2.37 5.04
C PRO A 77 25.03 -3.71 5.78
N GLY A 78 23.89 -4.31 6.13
CA GLY A 78 23.86 -5.65 6.74
C GLY A 78 24.41 -6.73 5.81
N GLY A 79 24.06 -6.68 4.52
CA GLY A 79 24.57 -7.59 3.49
C GLY A 79 26.05 -7.41 3.23
N VAL A 80 26.53 -6.16 3.12
CA VAL A 80 27.96 -5.85 2.98
C VAL A 80 28.76 -6.32 4.19
N GLY A 81 28.27 -6.07 5.41
CA GLY A 81 28.90 -6.56 6.64
C GLY A 81 28.96 -8.09 6.68
N THR A 82 27.88 -8.77 6.28
CA THR A 82 27.84 -10.24 6.21
C THR A 82 28.86 -10.79 5.21
N TRP A 83 28.94 -10.20 4.02
CA TRP A 83 29.93 -10.56 3.01
C TRP A 83 31.36 -10.40 3.54
N PHE A 84 31.65 -9.26 4.20
CA PHE A 84 32.95 -9.00 4.78
C PHE A 84 33.31 -10.02 5.87
N LEU A 85 32.38 -10.31 6.78
CA LEU A 85 32.57 -11.28 7.86
C LEU A 85 32.79 -12.70 7.34
N LEU A 86 32.07 -13.13 6.31
CA LEU A 86 32.22 -14.45 5.69
C LEU A 86 33.48 -14.58 4.82
N GLY A 87 33.88 -13.50 4.13
CA GLY A 87 34.92 -13.54 3.11
C GLY A 87 36.32 -13.14 3.57
N SER A 88 36.46 -12.45 4.71
CA SER A 88 37.74 -11.85 5.13
C SER A 88 38.13 -12.07 6.58
N THR A 89 37.25 -12.66 7.40
CA THR A 89 37.53 -12.86 8.82
C THR A 89 38.04 -14.28 9.05
N ASP A 90 39.25 -14.41 9.57
CA ASP A 90 39.80 -15.68 10.03
C ASP A 90 39.33 -15.95 11.46
N TRP A 91 38.16 -16.57 11.57
CA TRP A 91 37.48 -16.88 12.84
C TRP A 91 38.27 -17.81 13.76
N SER A 92 39.30 -18.47 13.24
CA SER A 92 40.18 -19.34 14.05
C SER A 92 41.16 -18.54 14.91
N ALA A 93 41.38 -17.27 14.58
CA ALA A 93 42.32 -16.37 15.25
C ALA A 93 41.64 -15.34 16.18
N SER A 94 40.31 -15.21 16.12
CA SER A 94 39.55 -14.25 16.91
C SER A 94 39.02 -14.86 18.21
N GLY A 95 39.00 -14.05 19.28
CA GLY A 95 38.39 -14.45 20.55
C GLY A 95 36.87 -14.25 20.53
N THR A 96 36.13 -15.07 21.27
CA THR A 96 34.66 -15.09 21.30
C THR A 96 34.02 -13.71 21.55
N ALA A 97 34.66 -12.85 22.34
CA ALA A 97 34.17 -11.49 22.60
C ALA A 97 34.28 -10.57 21.36
N ALA A 98 35.35 -10.69 20.58
CA ALA A 98 35.55 -9.91 19.36
C ALA A 98 34.53 -10.31 18.28
N ASP A 99 34.25 -11.61 18.18
CA ASP A 99 33.25 -12.16 17.25
C ASP A 99 31.85 -11.63 17.56
N VAL A 100 31.48 -11.59 18.84
CA VAL A 100 30.19 -11.04 19.27
C VAL A 100 30.10 -9.56 18.92
N VAL A 101 31.14 -8.76 19.18
CA VAL A 101 31.14 -7.32 18.88
C VAL A 101 31.02 -7.05 17.38
N LEU A 102 31.66 -7.85 16.54
CA LEU A 102 31.62 -7.73 15.07
C LEU A 102 30.28 -8.22 14.48
N CYS A 103 29.76 -9.34 14.97
CA CYS A 103 28.54 -9.95 14.43
C CYS A 103 27.25 -9.27 14.88
N THR A 104 27.19 -8.77 16.12
CA THR A 104 25.97 -8.16 16.69
C THR A 104 25.36 -7.04 15.84
N PRO A 105 26.11 -6.01 15.39
CA PRO A 105 25.54 -4.94 14.58
C PRO A 105 25.05 -5.44 13.22
N VAL A 106 25.76 -6.39 12.60
CA VAL A 106 25.36 -6.99 11.32
C VAL A 106 24.07 -7.79 11.47
N ALA A 107 23.98 -8.61 12.52
CA ALA A 107 22.78 -9.38 12.83
C ALA A 107 21.57 -8.48 13.12
N LEU A 108 21.75 -7.39 13.88
CA LEU A 108 20.69 -6.42 14.16
C LEU A 108 20.19 -5.72 12.90
N LEU A 109 21.09 -5.26 12.03
CA LEU A 109 20.73 -4.62 10.76
C LEU A 109 19.93 -5.56 9.87
N LEU A 110 20.39 -6.81 9.72
CA LEU A 110 19.70 -7.82 8.93
C LEU A 110 18.35 -8.19 9.52
N ALA A 111 18.27 -8.44 10.83
CA ALA A 111 17.02 -8.79 11.50
C ALA A 111 15.97 -7.68 11.35
N LEU A 112 16.36 -6.42 11.57
CA LEU A 112 15.47 -5.27 11.43
C LEU A 112 15.04 -5.08 9.97
N SER A 113 15.98 -5.21 9.03
CA SER A 113 15.70 -5.18 7.59
C SER A 113 14.66 -6.24 7.19
N VAL A 114 14.91 -7.50 7.54
CA VAL A 114 14.03 -8.63 7.21
C VAL A 114 12.65 -8.41 7.83
N TYR A 115 12.58 -7.96 9.08
CA TYR A 115 11.32 -7.62 9.74
C TYR A 115 10.53 -6.55 8.96
N LEU A 116 11.17 -5.46 8.56
CA LEU A 116 10.52 -4.38 7.83
C LEU A 116 10.07 -4.80 6.43
N LEU A 117 10.90 -5.55 5.71
CA LEU A 117 10.56 -6.11 4.39
C LEU A 117 9.41 -7.13 4.49
N ALA A 118 9.46 -8.04 5.46
CA ALA A 118 8.38 -8.99 5.72
C ALA A 118 7.07 -8.26 6.04
N ARG A 119 7.13 -7.16 6.81
CA ARG A 119 5.96 -6.34 7.12
C ARG A 119 5.45 -5.58 5.90
N ALA A 120 6.34 -5.06 5.04
CA ALA A 120 5.96 -4.44 3.77
C ALA A 120 5.27 -5.46 2.84
N PHE A 121 5.79 -6.68 2.78
CA PHE A 121 5.19 -7.78 2.03
C PHE A 121 3.83 -8.18 2.60
N TRP A 122 3.69 -8.21 3.92
CA TRP A 122 2.40 -8.43 4.58
C TRP A 122 1.36 -7.37 4.17
N TYR A 123 1.73 -6.09 4.16
CA TYR A 123 0.83 -5.03 3.68
C TYR A 123 0.45 -5.21 2.22
N ARG A 124 1.41 -5.59 1.36
CA ARG A 124 1.13 -5.92 -0.04
C ARG A 124 0.17 -7.11 -0.16
N HIS A 125 0.38 -8.15 0.64
CA HIS A 125 -0.48 -9.33 0.66
C HIS A 125 -1.90 -8.98 1.09
N VAL A 126 -2.06 -8.21 2.18
CA VAL A 126 -3.36 -7.70 2.62
C VAL A 126 -4.02 -6.80 1.57
N TRP A 127 -3.24 -5.96 0.89
CA TRP A 127 -3.74 -5.07 -0.15
C TRP A 127 -4.26 -5.82 -1.38
N VAL A 128 -3.59 -6.91 -1.77
CA VAL A 128 -4.00 -7.76 -2.89
C VAL A 128 -5.12 -8.72 -2.50
N ARG A 129 -4.95 -9.52 -1.44
CA ARG A 129 -5.96 -10.51 -1.02
C ARG A 129 -7.18 -9.91 -0.34
N GLY A 130 -7.05 -8.74 0.26
CA GLY A 130 -8.16 -8.05 0.92
C GLY A 130 -9.11 -7.32 -0.03
N GLY A 131 -8.97 -7.50 -1.35
CA GLY A 131 -9.85 -6.89 -2.37
C GLY A 131 -9.69 -5.38 -2.54
N THR A 132 -8.91 -4.71 -1.68
CA THR A 132 -8.73 -3.24 -1.72
C THR A 132 -8.14 -2.78 -3.04
N ARG A 133 -7.23 -3.56 -3.65
CA ARG A 133 -6.72 -3.28 -4.99
C ARG A 133 -7.83 -3.27 -6.06
N ASP A 134 -8.72 -4.24 -6.03
CA ASP A 134 -9.76 -4.38 -7.05
C ASP A 134 -10.88 -3.36 -6.88
N GLN A 135 -11.19 -3.01 -5.63
CA GLN A 135 -12.10 -1.91 -5.28
C GLN A 135 -11.55 -0.55 -5.75
N VAL A 136 -10.27 -0.26 -5.51
CA VAL A 136 -9.64 0.98 -6.01
C VAL A 136 -9.62 1.02 -7.54
N ASN A 137 -9.36 -0.12 -8.20
CA ASN A 137 -9.43 -0.20 -9.67
C ASN A 137 -10.85 0.04 -10.19
N GLY A 138 -11.89 -0.44 -9.49
CA GLY A 138 -13.28 -0.15 -9.84
C GLY A 138 -13.62 1.33 -9.70
N TYR A 139 -13.15 1.98 -8.64
CA TYR A 139 -13.28 3.43 -8.49
C TYR A 139 -12.56 4.20 -9.62
N LEU A 140 -11.36 3.78 -10.03
CA LEU A 140 -10.68 4.36 -11.18
C LEU A 140 -11.46 4.19 -12.50
N GLN A 141 -12.14 3.05 -12.68
CA GLN A 141 -13.04 2.84 -13.83
C GLN A 141 -14.19 3.85 -13.82
N ILE A 142 -14.81 4.07 -12.65
CA ILE A 142 -15.88 5.06 -12.49
C ILE A 142 -15.39 6.48 -12.75
N LEU A 143 -14.21 6.85 -12.24
CA LEU A 143 -13.61 8.16 -12.52
C LEU A 143 -13.30 8.36 -14.01
N SER A 144 -12.81 7.32 -14.69
CA SER A 144 -12.58 7.38 -16.14
C SER A 144 -13.89 7.53 -16.92
N ALA A 145 -14.95 6.83 -16.52
CA ALA A 145 -16.28 6.97 -17.11
C ALA A 145 -16.89 8.37 -16.87
N ALA A 146 -16.51 9.01 -15.76
CA ALA A 146 -16.90 10.38 -15.43
C ALA A 146 -16.06 11.43 -16.18
N GLY A 147 -15.11 11.01 -17.03
CA GLY A 147 -14.29 11.89 -17.85
C GLY A 147 -13.09 12.53 -17.14
N LEU A 148 -12.71 12.05 -15.94
CA LEU A 148 -11.57 12.60 -15.22
C LEU A 148 -10.23 12.17 -15.83
N PRO A 149 -9.35 13.12 -16.19
CA PRO A 149 -8.05 12.80 -16.73
C PRO A 149 -7.09 12.19 -15.71
N HIS A 150 -6.43 11.11 -16.12
CA HIS A 150 -5.44 10.36 -15.33
C HIS A 150 -4.26 11.20 -14.80
N HIS A 151 -3.88 12.28 -15.51
CA HIS A 151 -2.76 13.14 -15.12
C HIS A 151 -3.10 14.06 -13.95
N GLY A 152 -4.39 14.32 -13.70
CA GLY A 152 -4.85 15.08 -12.54
C GLY A 152 -4.93 14.25 -11.25
N LEU A 153 -4.83 12.92 -11.35
CA LEU A 153 -4.94 12.05 -10.19
C LEU A 153 -3.67 12.09 -9.33
N PRO A 154 -3.80 12.13 -8.00
CA PRO A 154 -2.65 12.14 -7.11
C PRO A 154 -1.85 10.84 -7.25
N ALA A 155 -0.53 10.93 -7.08
CA ALA A 155 0.40 9.82 -7.36
C ALA A 155 0.08 8.52 -6.58
N TRP A 156 -0.53 8.64 -5.40
CA TRP A 156 -0.93 7.49 -4.59
C TRP A 156 -2.16 6.74 -5.12
N LEU A 157 -2.93 7.34 -6.03
CA LEU A 157 -4.15 6.76 -6.61
C LEU A 157 -3.95 6.26 -8.05
N LYS A 158 -2.78 6.50 -8.65
CA LYS A 158 -2.49 6.08 -10.03
C LYS A 158 -2.59 4.55 -10.16
N PRO A 159 -3.10 4.03 -11.30
CA PRO A 159 -3.27 2.60 -11.50
C PRO A 159 -1.94 1.87 -11.34
N VAL A 160 -1.88 0.96 -10.36
CA VAL A 160 -0.68 0.18 -10.04
C VAL A 160 -0.52 -1.02 -10.99
N THR A 161 -1.58 -1.36 -11.73
CA THR A 161 -1.48 -2.25 -12.89
C THR A 161 -0.78 -1.50 -14.02
N GLY A 162 0.46 -1.88 -14.33
CA GLY A 162 1.19 -1.40 -15.52
C GLY A 162 0.52 -1.69 -16.88
N LYS A 163 -0.72 -2.18 -16.88
CA LYS A 163 -1.59 -2.14 -18.06
C LYS A 163 -1.96 -0.68 -18.27
N ARG A 164 -1.30 -0.03 -19.23
CA ARG A 164 -1.77 1.25 -19.79
C ARG A 164 -3.24 1.06 -20.17
N TRP A 165 -4.08 1.87 -19.57
CA TRP A 165 -5.49 1.95 -19.87
C TRP A 165 -5.59 2.46 -21.32
N ARG A 166 -6.38 1.77 -22.14
CA ARG A 166 -6.77 2.24 -23.47
C ARG A 166 -8.15 2.87 -23.36
#